data_AF-A0A2E3AJY1-F1
#
_entry.id   AF-A0A2E3AJY1-F1
#
_cell.length_a   1.000
_cell.length_b   1.000
_cell.length_c   1.000
_cell.angle_alpha   90.00
_cell.angle_beta   90.00
_cell.angle_gamma   90.00
#
_symmetry.space_group_name_H-M   'P 1'
#
loop_
_entity.id
_entity.type
_entity.pdbx_description
1 polymer ?
#
loop_
_entity_poly.entity_id
_entity_poly.type
_entity_poly.pdbx_seq_one_letter_code
_entity_poly.pdbx_strand_id
1 'polypeptide(L)' 'MTKQPIQIKLKLATLSELTELVNGKLIGDPLIEINGVSEIENSKPGTLSFFHLPKYKKYLSNLKSSAILVDNEKKII' A
#
# COMPACT_ATOMS: atom_id res chain seq x y z
N MET A 1 5.98 -31.73 29.32
CA MET A 1 4.96 -30.76 28.86
C MET A 1 5.62 -29.83 27.86
N THR A 2 5.51 -30.14 26.56
CA THR A 2 6.09 -29.32 25.49
C THR A 2 5.24 -28.06 25.34
N LYS A 3 5.81 -26.89 25.63
CA LYS A 3 5.18 -25.62 25.23
C LYS A 3 5.20 -25.59 23.70
N GLN A 4 4.02 -25.65 23.09
CA GLN A 4 3.86 -25.35 21.67
C GLN A 4 4.39 -23.92 21.42
N PRO A 5 5.17 -23.68 20.36
CA PRO A 5 5.69 -22.35 20.08
C PRO A 5 4.54 -21.38 19.85
N ILE A 6 4.65 -20.18 20.42
CA ILE A 6 3.68 -19.10 20.25
C ILE A 6 3.78 -18.62 18.79
N GLN A 7 2.81 -18.99 17.96
CA GLN A 7 2.73 -18.53 16.58
C GLN A 7 2.24 -17.07 16.56
N ILE A 8 3.15 -16.11 16.43
CA ILE A 8 2.77 -14.70 16.24
C ILE A 8 2.33 -14.53 14.78
N LYS A 9 1.02 -14.59 14.53
CA LYS A 9 0.45 -14.32 13.21
C LYS A 9 0.31 -12.79 13.05
N LEU A 10 1.31 -12.13 12.44
CA LEU A 10 1.12 -10.76 11.97
C LEU A 10 0.09 -10.80 10.84
N LYS A 11 -1.10 -10.23 11.07
CA LYS A 11 -2.11 -10.08 10.02
C LYS A 11 -1.68 -8.93 9.11
N LEU A 12 -1.42 -9.24 7.84
CA LEU A 12 -1.27 -8.24 6.79
C LEU A 12 -2.65 -7.81 6.30
N ALA A 13 -2.77 -6.56 5.84
CA ALA A 13 -4.01 -6.04 5.27
C ALA A 13 -3.95 -6.15 3.75
N THR A 14 -4.99 -6.71 3.15
CA THR A 14 -5.13 -6.74 1.69
C THR A 14 -5.55 -5.38 1.15
N LEU A 15 -5.30 -5.11 -0.13
CA LEU A 15 -5.80 -3.88 -0.77
C LEU A 15 -7.33 -3.79 -0.75
N SER A 16 -8.05 -4.91 -0.78
CA SER A 16 -9.50 -4.92 -0.59
C SER A 16 -9.89 -4.38 0.78
N GLU A 17 -9.32 -4.93 1.86
CA GLU A 17 -9.61 -4.49 3.24
C GLU A 17 -9.25 -3.01 3.45
N LEU A 18 -8.13 -2.55 2.90
CA LEU A 18 -7.70 -1.16 3.00
C LEU A 18 -8.63 -0.22 2.21
N THR A 19 -9.11 -0.65 1.03
CA THR A 19 -10.05 0.14 0.21
C THR A 19 -11.39 0.29 0.91
N GLU A 20 -11.92 -0.78 1.49
CA GLU A 20 -13.16 -0.74 2.27
C GLU A 20 -13.04 0.19 3.48
N LEU A 21 -11.92 0.13 4.20
CA LEU A 21 -11.66 0.96 5.38
C LEU A 21 -11.73 2.47 5.08
N VAL A 22 -11.22 2.89 3.93
CA VAL A 22 -11.20 4.30 3.52
C VAL A 22 -12.37 4.68 2.62
N ASN A 23 -13.29 3.74 2.37
CA ASN A 23 -14.40 3.89 1.44
C ASN A 23 -13.95 4.39 0.04
N GLY A 24 -12.81 3.85 -0.41
CA GLY A 24 -12.11 4.25 -1.62
C GLY A 24 -12.53 3.47 -2.86
N LYS A 25 -11.90 3.81 -3.99
CA LYS A 25 -11.99 3.04 -5.23
C LYS A 25 -10.69 2.28 -5.45
N LEU A 26 -10.77 0.96 -5.56
CA LEU A 26 -9.61 0.13 -5.89
C LEU A 26 -9.40 0.06 -7.41
N ILE A 27 -8.16 0.26 -7.85
CA ILE A 27 -7.70 0.00 -9.22
C ILE A 27 -6.49 -0.91 -9.11
N GLY A 28 -6.60 -2.16 -9.60
CA GLY A 28 -5.54 -3.17 -9.53
C GLY A 28 -5.98 -4.45 -8.82
N ASP A 29 -5.02 -5.21 -8.29
CA ASP A 29 -5.24 -6.52 -7.68
C ASP A 29 -5.65 -6.41 -6.18
N PRO A 30 -6.87 -6.83 -5.79
CA PRO A 30 -7.35 -6.75 -4.40
C PRO A 30 -6.60 -7.65 -3.42
N LEU A 31 -5.90 -8.69 -3.90
CA LEU A 31 -5.26 -9.69 -3.05
C LEU A 31 -3.85 -9.30 -2.61
N ILE A 32 -3.31 -8.18 -3.12
CA ILE A 32 -2.01 -7.68 -2.70
C ILE A 32 -2.04 -7.39 -1.20
N GLU A 33 -1.15 -8.05 -0.46
CA GLU A 33 -0.93 -7.80 0.95
C GLU A 33 0.01 -6.61 1.15
N ILE A 34 -0.37 -5.72 2.07
CA ILE A 34 0.41 -4.56 2.48
C ILE A 34 0.93 -4.78 3.90
N ASN A 35 2.24 -4.64 4.05
CA ASN A 35 2.97 -4.86 5.31
C ASN A 35 3.51 -3.58 5.97
N GLY A 36 3.23 -2.42 5.38
CA GLY A 36 3.61 -1.14 5.93
C GLY A 36 3.33 0.03 4.98
N VAL A 37 3.86 1.19 5.34
CA VAL A 37 3.78 2.42 4.54
C VAL A 37 5.18 2.92 4.19
N SER A 38 5.31 3.61 3.05
CA SER A 38 6.56 4.29 2.70
C SER A 38 6.29 5.60 1.95
N GLU A 39 7.18 6.56 2.12
CA GLU A 39 7.15 7.81 1.36
C GLU A 39 7.34 7.54 -0.13
N ILE A 40 6.70 8.33 -0.99
CA ILE A 40 6.81 8.17 -2.44
C ILE A 40 8.27 8.27 -2.95
N GLU A 41 9.08 9.13 -2.32
CA GLU A 41 10.48 9.35 -2.68
C GLU A 41 11.36 8.12 -2.39
N ASN A 42 11.04 7.40 -1.32
CA ASN A 42 11.80 6.27 -0.79
C ASN A 42 10.95 5.00 -0.75
N SER A 43 10.07 4.84 -1.75
CA SER A 43 9.06 3.79 -1.75
C SER A 43 9.68 2.39 -1.67
N LYS A 44 9.01 1.48 -0.95
CA LYS A 44 9.51 0.13 -0.65
C LYS A 44 8.53 -0.95 -1.12
N PRO A 45 8.99 -2.07 -1.68
CA PRO A 45 8.13 -3.21 -2.00
C PRO A 45 7.32 -3.67 -0.77
N GLY A 46 6.08 -4.10 -0.99
CA GLY A 46 5.17 -4.55 0.07
C GLY A 46 4.45 -3.43 0.83
N THR A 47 4.77 -2.17 0.55
CA THR A 47 4.16 -1.02 1.25
C THR A 47 3.15 -0.26 0.42
N LEU A 48 2.29 0.51 1.10
CA LEU A 48 1.44 1.53 0.52
C LEU A 48 2.13 2.90 0.58
N SER A 49 2.28 3.57 -0.55
CA SER A 49 2.69 4.98 -0.61
C SER A 49 1.49 5.89 -0.86
N PHE A 50 1.66 7.20 -0.71
CA PHE A 50 0.60 8.18 -0.99
C PHE A 50 1.12 9.34 -1.85
N PHE A 51 0.23 9.92 -2.66
CA PHE A 51 0.54 11.04 -3.53
C PHE A 51 -0.64 12.02 -3.62
N HIS A 52 -0.37 13.28 -3.26
CA HIS A 52 -1.38 14.35 -3.32
C HIS A 52 -0.86 15.62 -4.01
N LEU A 53 0.40 16.01 -3.75
CA LEU A 53 0.99 17.24 -4.25
C LEU A 53 1.72 17.05 -5.60
N PRO A 54 1.46 17.89 -6.62
CA PRO A 54 2.07 17.76 -7.95
C PRO A 54 3.60 17.68 -7.98
N LYS A 55 4.30 18.32 -7.03
CA LYS A 55 5.77 18.33 -6.96
C LYS A 55 6.40 16.93 -6.81
N TYR A 56 5.63 15.94 -6.34
CA TYR A 56 6.09 14.56 -6.20
C TYR A 56 5.83 13.68 -7.44
N LYS A 57 5.23 14.23 -8.51
CA LYS A 57 4.88 13.44 -9.72
C LYS A 57 6.11 12.77 -10.33
N LYS A 58 7.28 13.40 -10.22
CA LYS A 58 8.57 12.87 -10.69
C LYS A 58 8.96 11.52 -10.08
N TYR A 59 8.42 11.15 -8.93
CA TYR A 59 8.73 9.87 -8.26
C TYR A 59 7.86 8.71 -8.76
N LEU A 60 6.77 8.98 -9.49
CA LEU A 60 5.87 7.95 -10.00
C LEU A 60 6.56 6.98 -10.97
N SER A 61 7.54 7.46 -11.76
CA SER A 61 8.25 6.64 -12.73
C SER A 61 9.13 5.56 -12.10
N ASN A 62 9.56 5.76 -10.84
CA ASN A 62 10.49 4.88 -10.14
C ASN A 62 9.87 4.29 -8.86
N LEU A 63 8.54 4.27 -8.78
CA LEU A 63 7.82 3.83 -7.60
C LEU A 63 7.98 2.32 -7.38
N LYS A 64 8.31 1.91 -6.16
CA LYS A 64 8.51 0.51 -5.75
C LYS A 64 7.46 0.00 -4.76
N SER A 65 6.62 0.88 -4.23
CA SER A 65 5.49 0.50 -3.37
C SER A 65 4.52 -0.39 -4.13
N SER A 66 3.92 -1.36 -3.44
CA SER A 66 2.95 -2.27 -4.06
C SER A 66 1.64 -1.57 -4.43
N ALA A 67 1.32 -0.45 -3.78
CA ALA A 67 0.17 0.38 -4.09
C ALA A 67 0.44 1.86 -3.79
N ILE A 68 -0.36 2.73 -4.40
CA ILE A 68 -0.34 4.18 -4.17
C ILE A 68 -1.76 4.68 -3.90
N LEU A 69 -1.93 5.41 -2.80
CA LEU A 69 -3.16 6.13 -2.49
C LEU A 69 -3.11 7.52 -3.13
N VAL A 70 -4.12 7.83 -3.93
CA VAL A 70 -4.31 9.13 -4.57
C VAL A 70 -5.71 9.66 -4.30
N ASP A 71 -5.86 10.98 -4.33
CA ASP A 71 -7.15 11.65 -4.23
C ASP A 71 -7.92 11.70 -5.56
N ASN A 72 -7.23 11.50 -6.69
CA ASN A 72 -7.84 11.44 -8.01
C ASN A 72 -6.98 10.60 -8.97
N GLU A 73 -7.57 9.58 -9.60
CA GLU A 73 -6.84 8.71 -10.53
C GLU A 73 -6.24 9.48 -11.72
N LYS A 74 -6.82 10.61 -12.14
CA LYS A 74 -6.28 11.43 -13.25
C LYS A 74 -4.91 12.06 -12.97
N LYS A 75 -4.43 12.00 -11.72
CA LYS A 75 -3.09 12.51 -11.39
C LYS A 75 -1.97 11.53 -11.74
N ILE A 76 -2.31 10.25 -11.88
CA ILE A 76 -1.37 9.13 -12.11
C ILE A 76 -1.51 8.49 -13.50
N ILE A 77 -2.63 8.71 -14.20
CA ILE A 77 -2.91 8.23 -15.57
C ILE A 77 -2.57 9.32 -16.59
#